data_AF-A0A6F8XV17-F1
#
_entry.id   AF-A0A6F8XV17-F1
#
_cell.length_a   1.000
_cell.length_b   1.000
_cell.length_c   1.000
_cell.angle_alpha   90.00
_cell.angle_beta   90.00
_cell.angle_gamma   90.00
#
_symmetry.space_group_name_H-M   'P 1'
#
loop_
_entity.id
_entity.type
_entity.pdbx_description
1 polymer ?
#
loop_
_entity_poly.entity_id
_entity_poly.type
_entity_poly.pdbx_seq_one_letter_code
_entity_poly.pdbx_strand_id
1 'polypeptide(L)'
;MTTRVINSQRLAWDAAQVVVRVLGSHQVGQWLHAQMAARLGPEPAAALVDSWMRIWASTRLDAPQVEAGIWRAKLTELMMTDPALATPLRDLMAEAVERLAVATDIRIPGEPVPEPPGPRVIDLDRYRD
;
A
#
# COMPACT_ATOMS: atom_id res chain seq x y z
N MET A 1 -22.81 28.25 2.87
CA MET A 1 -21.68 27.36 3.20
C MET A 1 -22.19 25.93 3.10
N THR A 2 -21.69 25.13 2.15
CA THR A 2 -22.08 23.72 2.02
C THR A 2 -21.23 22.87 2.94
N THR A 3 -21.80 22.39 4.04
CA THR A 3 -21.16 21.41 4.94
C THR A 3 -20.98 20.11 4.17
N ARG A 4 -19.76 19.79 3.75
CA ARG A 4 -19.45 18.54 3.06
C ARG A 4 -19.40 17.41 4.10
N VAL A 5 -20.46 16.62 4.17
CA VAL A 5 -20.53 15.46 5.07
C VAL A 5 -19.57 14.38 4.56
N ILE A 6 -18.66 13.91 5.41
CA ILE A 6 -17.78 12.78 5.09
C ILE A 6 -18.53 11.49 5.41
N ASN A 7 -18.76 10.66 4.39
CA ASN A 7 -19.26 9.30 4.60
C ASN A 7 -18.10 8.40 5.03
N SER A 8 -18.05 8.04 6.31
CA SER A 8 -16.96 7.25 6.90
C SER A 8 -16.80 5.86 6.27
N GLN A 9 -17.90 5.18 5.93
CA GLN A 9 -17.84 3.87 5.28
C GLN A 9 -17.22 3.95 3.88
N ARG A 10 -17.56 4.99 3.13
CA ARG A 10 -16.98 5.22 1.80
C ARG A 10 -15.51 5.61 1.90
N LEU A 11 -15.17 6.49 2.85
CA LEU A 11 -13.79 6.87 3.11
C LEU A 11 -12.93 5.66 3.50
N ALA A 12 -13.42 4.79 4.38
CA ALA A 12 -12.71 3.57 4.78
C ALA A 12 -12.44 2.64 3.59
N TRP A 13 -13.43 2.50 2.69
CA TRP A 13 -13.27 1.73 1.45
C TRP A 13 -12.20 2.34 0.55
N ASP A 14 -12.31 3.63 0.22
CA ASP A 14 -11.38 4.30 -0.68
C ASP A 14 -9.94 4.31 -0.09
N ALA A 15 -9.82 4.56 1.21
CA ALA A 15 -8.55 4.52 1.93
C ALA A 15 -7.91 3.13 1.92
N ALA A 16 -8.68 2.06 2.12
CA ALA A 16 -8.16 0.70 2.09
C ALA A 16 -7.55 0.33 0.73
N GLN A 17 -8.18 0.76 -0.36
CA GLN A 17 -7.65 0.57 -1.71
C GLN A 17 -6.32 1.31 -1.91
N VAL A 18 -6.23 2.55 -1.40
CA VAL A 18 -4.99 3.34 -1.45
C VAL A 18 -3.88 2.67 -0.65
N VAL A 19 -4.16 2.21 0.57
CA VAL A 19 -3.18 1.52 1.42
C VAL A 19 -2.58 0.32 0.69
N VAL A 20 -3.41 -0.56 0.13
CA VAL A 20 -2.92 -1.75 -0.60
C VAL A 20 -2.09 -1.36 -1.83
N ARG A 21 -2.47 -0.32 -2.57
CA ARG A 21 -1.66 0.18 -3.70
C ARG A 21 -0.32 0.73 -3.24
N VAL A 22 -0.27 1.43 -2.10
CA VAL A 22 0.96 1.96 -1.52
C VAL A 22 1.93 0.82 -1.16
N LEU A 23 1.45 -0.34 -0.72
CA LEU A 23 2.30 -1.50 -0.42
C LEU A 23 3.05 -2.06 -1.65
N GLY A 24 2.65 -1.65 -2.86
CA GLY A 24 3.37 -1.90 -4.10
C GLY A 24 4.62 -1.04 -4.30
N SER A 25 4.75 0.09 -3.60
CA SER A 25 5.90 0.99 -3.66
C SER A 25 6.63 1.02 -2.33
N HIS A 26 7.93 0.74 -2.34
CA HIS A 26 8.73 0.81 -1.12
C HIS A 26 8.85 2.26 -0.65
N GLN A 27 9.10 3.19 -1.57
CA GLN A 27 9.27 4.61 -1.27
C GLN A 27 7.99 5.21 -0.66
N VAL A 28 6.83 4.99 -1.29
CA VAL A 28 5.56 5.52 -0.78
C VAL A 28 5.13 4.78 0.47
N GLY A 29 5.42 3.47 0.60
CA GLY A 29 5.16 2.67 1.79
C GLY A 29 5.87 3.19 3.03
N GLN A 30 7.17 3.49 2.94
CA GLN A 30 7.93 4.08 4.05
C GLN A 30 7.38 5.45 4.47
N TRP A 31 7.04 6.29 3.48
CA TRP A 31 6.43 7.59 3.77
C TRP A 31 5.07 7.43 4.47
N LEU A 32 4.20 6.54 3.98
CA LEU A 32 2.88 6.33 4.57
C LEU A 32 2.98 5.79 6.00
N HIS A 33 3.92 4.89 6.27
CA HIS A 33 4.19 4.39 7.62
C HIS A 33 4.49 5.54 8.60
N ALA A 34 5.42 6.44 8.24
CA ALA A 34 5.77 7.58 9.08
C ALA A 34 4.58 8.52 9.30
N GLN A 35 3.80 8.79 8.25
CA GLN A 35 2.63 9.67 8.35
C GLN A 35 1.48 9.06 9.15
N MET A 36 1.24 7.76 9.03
CA MET A 36 0.25 7.05 9.85
C MET A 36 0.63 7.10 11.32
N ALA A 37 1.90 6.84 11.66
CA ALA A 37 2.39 6.93 13.04
C ALA A 37 2.18 8.33 13.63
N ALA A 38 2.47 9.37 12.85
CA ALA A 38 2.35 10.76 13.29
C ALA A 38 0.90 11.26 13.40
N ARG A 39 -0.01 10.81 12.53
CA ARG A 39 -1.37 11.36 12.41
C ARG A 39 -2.47 10.48 13.02
N LEU A 40 -2.29 9.16 12.97
CA LEU A 40 -3.30 8.17 13.38
C LEU A 40 -2.81 7.31 14.56
N GLY A 41 -1.54 7.43 14.94
CA GLY A 41 -0.93 6.67 16.02
C GLY A 41 -0.15 5.44 15.56
N PRO A 42 0.52 4.75 16.50
CA PRO A 42 1.47 3.69 16.17
C PRO A 42 0.81 2.40 15.65
N GLU A 43 -0.43 2.10 16.05
CA GLU A 43 -1.10 0.85 15.68
C GLU A 43 -1.38 0.76 14.16
N PRO A 44 -1.98 1.77 13.50
CA PRO A 44 -2.12 1.77 12.04
C PRO A 44 -0.77 1.64 11.30
N ALA A 45 0.29 2.26 11.83
CA ALA A 45 1.61 2.17 11.22
C ALA A 45 2.18 0.75 11.28
N ALA A 46 2.12 0.09 12.45
CA ALA A 46 2.56 -1.30 12.60
C ALA A 46 1.76 -2.24 11.68
N ALA A 47 0.44 -2.05 11.60
CA ALA A 47 -0.42 -2.84 10.72
C ALA A 47 -0.03 -2.75 9.24
N LEU A 48 0.53 -1.60 8.79
CA LEU A 48 1.02 -1.43 7.42
C LEU A 48 2.21 -2.34 7.11
N VAL A 49 3.15 -2.45 8.05
CA VAL A 49 4.32 -3.34 7.91
C VAL A 49 3.87 -4.79 7.86
N ASP A 50 2.93 -5.18 8.73
CA ASP A 50 2.39 -6.53 8.74
C ASP A 50 1.65 -6.87 7.43
N SER A 51 0.86 -5.93 6.90
CA SER A 51 0.20 -6.11 5.60
C SER A 51 1.21 -6.25 4.47
N TRP A 52 2.30 -5.47 4.47
CA TRP A 52 3.36 -5.62 3.48
C TRP A 52 3.94 -7.05 3.53
N MET A 53 4.30 -7.54 4.71
CA MET A 53 4.83 -8.90 4.88
C MET A 53 3.85 -9.96 4.41
N ARG A 54 2.56 -9.87 4.79
CA ARG A 54 1.53 -10.85 4.39
C ARG A 54 1.32 -10.87 2.88
N ILE A 55 1.30 -9.71 2.24
CA ILE A 55 1.13 -9.62 0.78
C ILE A 55 2.32 -10.25 0.05
N TRP A 56 3.54 -9.87 0.42
CA TRP A 56 4.74 -10.29 -0.32
C TRP A 56 5.22 -11.71 0.02
N ALA A 57 4.83 -12.26 1.16
CA ALA A 57 5.06 -13.67 1.50
C ALA A 57 3.96 -14.61 0.96
N SER A 58 2.84 -14.07 0.49
CA SER A 58 1.71 -14.87 0.01
C SER A 58 1.92 -15.35 -1.43
N THR A 59 1.62 -16.61 -1.69
CA THR A 59 1.50 -17.17 -3.05
C THR A 59 0.11 -17.01 -3.64
N ARG A 60 -0.86 -16.50 -2.87
CA ARG A 60 -2.23 -16.32 -3.32
C ARG A 60 -2.39 -15.02 -4.11
N LEU A 61 -3.00 -15.13 -5.29
CA LEU A 61 -3.31 -13.99 -6.15
C LEU A 61 -4.33 -13.01 -5.53
N ASP A 62 -5.16 -13.48 -4.59
CA ASP A 62 -6.21 -12.68 -3.94
C ASP A 62 -5.75 -11.96 -2.65
N ALA A 63 -4.47 -12.11 -2.26
CA ALA A 63 -3.95 -11.50 -1.04
C ALA A 63 -4.15 -9.97 -0.95
N PRO A 64 -3.98 -9.18 -2.03
CA PRO A 64 -4.24 -7.74 -1.99
C PRO A 64 -5.71 -7.39 -1.69
N GLN A 65 -6.65 -8.16 -2.23
CA GLN A 65 -8.09 -7.96 -2.01
C GLN A 65 -8.49 -8.32 -0.58
N VAL A 66 -7.90 -9.38 -0.03
CA VAL A 66 -8.09 -9.75 1.39
C VAL A 66 -7.58 -8.64 2.30
N GLU A 67 -6.37 -8.12 2.07
CA GLU A 67 -5.84 -7.02 2.87
C GLU A 67 -6.66 -5.74 2.72
N ALA A 68 -7.20 -5.44 1.53
CA ALA A 68 -8.12 -4.32 1.36
C ALA A 68 -9.38 -4.47 2.24
N GLY A 69 -9.90 -5.70 2.37
CA GLY A 69 -11.00 -6.00 3.27
C GLY A 69 -10.65 -5.76 4.74
N ILE A 70 -9.46 -6.21 5.17
CA ILE A 70 -8.94 -6.01 6.54
C ILE A 70 -8.78 -4.53 6.83
N TRP A 71 -8.17 -3.76 5.92
CA TRP A 71 -7.97 -2.32 6.07
C TRP A 71 -9.28 -1.56 6.13
N ARG A 72 -10.28 -1.94 5.31
CA ARG A 72 -11.61 -1.32 5.38
C ARG A 72 -12.21 -1.49 6.78
N ALA A 73 -12.15 -2.70 7.34
CA ALA A 73 -12.68 -2.99 8.67
C ALA A 73 -11.95 -2.17 9.75
N LYS A 74 -10.61 -2.21 9.76
CA LYS A 74 -9.78 -1.44 10.70
C LYS A 74 -10.05 0.06 10.65
N LEU A 75 -10.10 0.64 9.45
CA LEU A 75 -10.34 2.08 9.30
C LEU A 75 -11.78 2.47 9.66
N THR A 76 -12.75 1.58 9.41
CA THR A 76 -14.14 1.78 9.85
C THR A 76 -14.21 1.83 11.38
N GLU A 77 -13.60 0.85 12.05
CA GLU A 77 -13.54 0.78 13.52
C GLU A 77 -12.80 1.98 14.13
N LEU A 78 -11.68 2.38 13.54
CA LEU A 78 -10.91 3.56 13.95
C LEU A 78 -11.78 4.83 13.90
N MET A 79 -12.50 5.04 12.80
CA MET A 79 -13.38 6.21 12.66
C MET A 79 -14.68 6.12 13.47
N MET A 80 -15.13 4.92 13.84
CA MET A 80 -16.23 4.75 14.79
C MET A 80 -15.80 5.12 16.21
N THR A 81 -14.56 4.77 16.57
CA THR A 81 -13.96 5.10 17.86
C THR A 81 -13.64 6.58 17.97
N ASP A 82 -13.04 7.15 16.92
CA ASP A 82 -12.73 8.57 16.83
C ASP A 82 -13.11 9.17 15.46
N PRO A 83 -14.33 9.75 15.36
CA PRO A 83 -14.79 10.40 14.13
C PRO A 83 -13.93 11.60 13.68
N ALA A 84 -13.14 12.21 14.58
CA ALA A 84 -12.29 13.34 14.23
C ALA A 84 -11.16 12.95 13.26
N LEU A 85 -10.81 11.65 13.22
CA LEU A 85 -9.79 11.12 12.32
C LEU A 85 -10.22 11.04 10.85
N ALA A 86 -11.51 11.24 10.53
CA ALA A 86 -12.00 11.16 9.15
C ALA A 86 -11.35 12.19 8.22
N THR A 87 -11.16 13.44 8.68
CA THR A 87 -10.49 14.47 7.88
C THR A 87 -8.99 14.19 7.72
N PRO A 88 -8.22 13.95 8.80
CA PRO A 88 -6.81 13.55 8.70
C PRO A 88 -6.58 12.33 7.80
N LEU A 89 -7.43 11.32 7.88
CA LEU A 89 -7.33 10.13 7.04
C LEU A 89 -7.57 10.47 5.56
N ARG A 90 -8.62 11.22 5.25
CA ARG A 90 -8.91 11.66 3.87
C ARG A 90 -7.73 12.42 3.27
N ASP A 91 -7.19 13.38 4.01
CA ASP A 91 -6.11 14.23 3.51
C ASP A 91 -4.82 13.41 3.33
N LEU A 92 -4.53 12.50 4.27
CA LEU A 92 -3.41 11.56 4.13
C LEU A 92 -3.55 10.64 2.90
N MET A 93 -4.76 10.12 2.62
CA MET A 93 -4.98 9.28 1.45
C MET A 93 -4.86 10.07 0.15
N ALA A 94 -5.29 11.33 0.12
CA ALA A 94 -5.08 12.21 -1.04
C ALA A 94 -3.59 12.41 -1.33
N GLU A 95 -2.80 12.72 -0.29
CA GLU A 95 -1.34 12.85 -0.41
C GLU A 95 -0.65 11.55 -0.88
N ALA A 96 -1.18 10.40 -0.47
CA ALA A 96 -0.67 9.09 -0.88
C ALA A 96 -0.94 8.82 -2.36
N VAL A 97 -2.13 9.19 -2.86
CA VAL A 97 -2.50 9.08 -4.28
C VAL A 97 -1.60 9.95 -5.15
N GLU A 98 -1.33 11.19 -4.73
CA GLU A 98 -0.42 12.09 -5.45
C GLU A 98 1.00 11.51 -5.55
N ARG A 99 1.49 10.90 -4.47
CA ARG A 99 2.82 10.24 -4.47
C ARG A 99 2.87 9.00 -5.33
N LEU A 100 1.81 8.18 -5.29
CA LEU A 100 1.69 7.03 -6.18
C LEU A 100 1.69 7.43 -7.65
N ALA A 101 1.12 8.59 -8.01
CA ALA A 101 1.09 9.05 -9.40
C ALA A 101 2.47 9.33 -10.00
N VAL A 102 3.48 9.60 -9.16
CA VAL A 102 4.85 9.91 -9.58
C VAL A 102 5.88 8.84 -9.17
N ALA A 103 5.44 7.77 -8.52
CA ALA A 103 6.33 6.71 -8.05
C ALA A 103 6.79 5.82 -9.22
N THR A 104 8.08 5.53 -9.26
CA THR A 104 8.73 4.73 -10.32
C THR A 104 9.02 3.29 -9.89
N ASP A 105 8.80 2.95 -8.62
CA ASP A 105 9.13 1.66 -8.01
C ASP A 105 7.88 0.78 -7.75
N ILE A 106 6.72 1.16 -8.29
CA ILE A 106 5.48 0.41 -8.08
C ILE A 106 5.61 -0.98 -8.68
N ARG A 107 5.45 -1.98 -7.81
CA ARG A 107 5.27 -3.39 -8.17
C ARG A 107 3.83 -3.79 -7.91
N ILE A 108 3.30 -4.69 -8.74
CA ILE A 108 1.98 -5.27 -8.52
C ILE A 108 2.15 -6.50 -7.63
N PRO A 109 1.54 -6.52 -6.44
CA PRO A 109 1.53 -7.70 -5.62
C PRO A 109 0.95 -8.92 -6.33
N GLY A 110 1.62 -10.07 -6.24
CA GLY A 110 1.22 -11.31 -6.91
C GLY A 110 1.78 -11.49 -8.32
N GLU A 111 2.52 -10.51 -8.87
CA GLU A 111 3.36 -10.78 -10.03
C GLU A 111 4.57 -11.64 -9.63
N PRO A 112 4.90 -12.67 -10.44
CA PRO A 112 6.08 -13.47 -10.18
C PRO A 112 7.32 -12.58 -10.19
N VAL A 113 8.22 -12.80 -9.23
CA VAL A 113 9.57 -12.21 -9.30
C VAL A 113 10.15 -12.62 -10.66
N PRO A 114 10.55 -11.68 -11.53
CA PRO A 114 11.14 -12.05 -12.80
C PRO A 114 12.33 -12.95 -12.51
N GLU A 115 12.39 -14.12 -13.15
CA GLU A 115 13.53 -15.02 -13.00
C GLU A 115 14.80 -14.20 -13.25
N PRO A 116 15.83 -14.33 -12.38
CA PRO A 116 17.10 -13.68 -12.66
C PRO A 116 17.54 -14.10 -14.07
N PRO A 117 18.11 -13.18 -14.88
CA PRO A 117 18.57 -13.55 -16.20
C PRO A 117 19.46 -14.77 -16.05
N GLY A 118 19.08 -15.88 -16.70
CA GLY A 118 19.86 -17.11 -16.69
C GLY A 118 21.32 -16.81 -17.04
N PRO A 119 22.27 -17.66 -16.62
CA PRO A 119 23.69 -17.42 -16.86
C PRO A 119 23.89 -17.04 -18.32
N ARG A 120 24.46 -15.85 -18.57
CA ARG A 120 24.84 -15.45 -19.92
C ARG A 120 25.80 -16.52 -20.42
N VAL A 121 25.34 -17.37 -21.33
CA VAL A 121 26.23 -18.28 -22.06
C VAL A 121 27.08 -17.38 -22.93
N ILE A 122 28.27 -17.06 -22.45
CA ILE A 122 29.30 -16.44 -23.26
C ILE A 122 29.76 -17.52 -24.21
N ASP A 123 29.41 -17.36 -25.49
CA ASP A 123 29.94 -18.19 -26.55
C ASP A 123 31.45 -17.94 -26.66
N LEU A 124 32.23 -18.82 -26.04
CA LEU A 124 33.69 -18.77 -26.02
C LEU A 124 34.28 -19.19 -27.38
N ASP A 125 33.50 -19.81 -28.28
CA ASP A 125 33.97 -20.13 -29.63
C ASP A 125 34.12 -18.88 -30.50
N ARG A 126 33.52 -17.76 -30.10
CA ARG A 126 33.68 -16.45 -30.76
C ARG A 126 35.03 -15.77 -30.49
N TYR A 127 35.88 -16.34 -29.63
CA TYR A 127 37.20 -15.80 -29.27
C TYR A 127 38.36 -16.71 -29.68
N ARG A 128 38.12 -17.69 -30.56
CA ARG A 128 39.15 -18.54 -31.16
C ARG A 128 39.43 -18.09 -32.61
N ASP A 129 40.13 -16.97 -32.74
CA ASP A 129 40.86 -16.60 -33.96
C ASP A 129 42.37 -16.54 -33.66
#